data_AF-A0A919ZS91-F1
#
_entry.id   AF-A0A919ZS91-F1
#
_cell.length_a   1.000
_cell.length_b   1.000
_cell.length_c   1.000
_cell.angle_alpha   90.00
_cell.angle_beta   90.00
_cell.angle_gamma   90.00
#
_symmetry.space_group_name_H-M   'P 1'
#
loop_
_entity.id
_entity.type
_entity.pdbx_description
1 polymer ?
#
loop_
_entity_poly.entity_id
_entity_poly.type
_entity_poly.pdbx_seq_one_letter_code
_entity_poly.pdbx_strand_id
1 'polypeptide(L)'
;MQLHNNNGNITVIIDVSFDDSDMFTDFILNEQCQFIDSVDPEGLIKFEWFLDEDSNTGTLVEVFEKSENFQGLAGKVMGTPVNLKFREIANIEKMTVLGDVSDELMENLAPMNPISKRKKADLAKNIVSIRKKESSFLNSFLR
;
A
#
# COMPACT_ATOMS: atom_id res chain seq x y z
N MET A 1 1.22 -24.73 5.95
CA MET A 1 1.24 -23.27 5.86
C MET A 1 1.28 -22.87 4.40
N GLN A 2 0.22 -22.26 3.87
CA GLN A 2 0.32 -21.55 2.59
C GLN A 2 0.99 -20.21 2.91
N LEU A 3 2.18 -19.98 2.34
CA LEU A 3 2.90 -18.71 2.51
C LEU A 3 2.14 -17.53 1.90
N HIS A 4 1.17 -17.81 1.02
CA HIS A 4 0.39 -16.79 0.37
C HIS A 4 -0.92 -17.37 -0.20
N ASN A 5 -2.03 -16.65 0.03
CA ASN A 5 -3.29 -16.80 -0.70
C ASN A 5 -3.55 -15.48 -1.43
N ASN A 6 -3.70 -15.53 -2.76
CA ASN A 6 -3.79 -14.31 -3.58
C ASN A 6 -5.25 -13.92 -3.73
N ASN A 7 -5.69 -12.90 -2.99
CA ASN A 7 -7.09 -12.49 -2.99
C ASN A 7 -7.39 -11.31 -3.95
N GLY A 8 -6.38 -10.81 -4.69
CA GLY A 8 -6.54 -9.65 -5.57
C GLY A 8 -6.18 -8.32 -4.91
N ASN A 9 -5.69 -8.35 -3.67
CA ASN A 9 -5.37 -7.16 -2.90
C ASN A 9 -4.34 -6.26 -3.57
N ILE A 10 -4.51 -4.97 -3.31
CA ILE A 10 -3.59 -3.90 -3.71
C ILE A 10 -2.99 -3.32 -2.44
N THR A 11 -1.74 -2.88 -2.52
CA THR A 11 -1.09 -2.12 -1.45
C THR A 11 -0.55 -0.83 -2.03
N VAL A 12 -0.90 0.29 -1.42
CA VAL A 12 -0.39 1.62 -1.75
C VAL A 12 0.56 2.03 -0.64
N ILE A 13 1.76 2.44 -1.03
CA ILE A 13 2.80 2.90 -0.12
C ILE A 13 3.14 4.32 -0.54
N ILE A 14 2.97 5.28 0.37
CA ILE A 14 3.27 6.68 0.14
C ILE A 14 4.33 7.10 1.13
N ASP A 15 5.53 7.36 0.63
CA ASP A 15 6.63 7.91 1.40
C ASP A 15 6.58 9.43 1.33
N VAL A 16 6.68 10.08 2.48
CA VAL A 16 6.63 11.54 2.62
C VAL A 16 7.75 12.07 3.51
N SER A 17 8.05 13.35 3.32
CA SER A 17 8.77 14.16 4.29
C SER A 17 7.90 15.35 4.73
N PHE A 18 8.19 15.91 5.89
CA PHE A 18 7.48 17.06 6.46
C PHE A 18 8.43 17.96 7.25
N ASP A 19 8.06 19.22 7.45
CA ASP A 19 8.92 20.16 8.19
C ASP A 19 8.64 20.17 9.70
N ASP A 20 7.38 19.96 10.08
CA ASP A 20 6.88 20.03 11.46
C ASP A 20 6.17 18.72 11.83
N SER A 21 6.83 17.94 12.69
CA SER A 21 6.34 16.63 13.14
C SER A 21 5.06 16.71 13.96
N ASP A 22 4.94 17.73 14.83
CA ASP A 22 3.78 17.90 15.69
C ASP A 22 2.55 18.28 14.86
N MET A 23 2.72 19.23 13.93
CA MET A 23 1.66 19.63 13.00
C MET A 23 1.25 18.46 12.10
N PHE A 24 2.20 17.69 11.58
CA PHE A 24 1.90 16.56 10.69
C PHE A 24 1.16 15.44 11.42
N THR A 25 1.60 15.12 12.64
CA THR A 25 0.96 14.11 13.49
C THR A 25 -0.45 14.54 13.91
N ASP A 26 -0.63 15.80 14.30
CA ASP A 26 -1.94 16.37 14.64
C ASP A 26 -2.90 16.29 13.44
N PHE A 27 -2.43 16.68 12.25
CA PHE A 27 -3.22 16.56 11.02
C PHE A 27 -3.64 15.12 10.73
N ILE A 28 -2.73 14.14 10.85
CA ILE A 28 -3.06 12.73 10.64
C ILE A 28 -4.17 12.29 11.60
N LEU A 29 -4.00 12.54 12.90
CA LEU A 29 -4.91 12.05 13.94
C LEU A 29 -6.28 12.73 13.90
N ASN A 30 -6.29 14.06 13.76
CA ASN A 30 -7.47 14.87 13.99
C ASN A 30 -8.20 15.26 12.71
N GLU A 31 -7.58 15.10 11.53
CA GLU A 31 -8.22 15.43 10.25
C GLU A 31 -8.22 14.25 9.29
N GLN A 32 -7.04 13.70 8.92
CA GLN A 32 -6.97 12.68 7.88
C GLN A 32 -7.68 11.38 8.30
N CYS A 33 -7.34 10.82 9.46
CA CYS A 33 -7.95 9.58 9.95
C CYS A 33 -9.46 9.75 10.16
N GLN A 34 -9.90 10.89 10.70
CA GLN A 34 -11.33 11.17 10.87
C GLN A 34 -12.07 11.24 9.53
N PHE A 35 -11.45 11.89 8.53
CA PHE A 35 -12.02 11.96 7.20
C PHE A 35 -12.12 10.58 6.55
N ILE A 36 -11.06 9.78 6.60
CA ILE A 36 -11.05 8.42 6.06
C ILE A 36 -12.11 7.54 6.73
N ASP A 37 -12.27 7.62 8.05
CA ASP A 37 -13.34 6.91 8.77
C ASP A 37 -14.74 7.38 8.31
N SER A 38 -14.93 8.69 8.14
CA SER A 38 -16.22 9.27 7.75
C SER A 38 -16.70 8.89 6.34
N VAL A 39 -15.76 8.62 5.42
CA VAL A 39 -16.09 8.27 4.03
C VAL A 39 -16.29 6.77 3.83
N ASP A 40 -16.08 5.98 4.89
CA ASP A 40 -16.27 4.52 4.98
C ASP A 40 -15.81 3.80 3.69
N PRO A 41 -14.49 3.75 3.44
CA PRO A 41 -13.97 3.21 2.20
C PRO A 41 -14.19 1.71 2.11
N GLU A 42 -15.10 1.34 1.21
CA GLU A 42 -15.37 -0.06 0.87
C GLU A 42 -14.08 -0.80 0.53
N GLY A 43 -13.85 -1.94 1.19
CA GLY A 43 -12.72 -2.82 0.91
C GLY A 43 -11.36 -2.29 1.37
N LEU A 44 -11.30 -1.21 2.18
CA LEU A 44 -10.09 -0.83 2.91
C LEU A 44 -9.83 -1.86 4.03
N ILE A 45 -8.72 -2.58 3.92
CA ILE A 45 -8.27 -3.58 4.91
C ILE A 45 -7.35 -2.93 5.94
N LYS A 46 -6.54 -1.97 5.51
CA LYS A 46 -5.45 -1.40 6.29
C LYS A 46 -5.22 0.06 5.92
N PHE A 47 -5.04 0.91 6.92
CA PHE A 47 -4.59 2.29 6.79
C PHE A 47 -3.66 2.59 7.97
N GLU A 48 -2.36 2.57 7.75
CA GLU A 48 -1.36 2.70 8.81
C GLU A 48 -0.25 3.68 8.45
N TRP A 49 0.05 4.58 9.39
CA TRP A 49 1.19 5.47 9.33
C TRP A 49 2.38 4.91 10.12
N PHE A 50 3.57 5.05 9.54
CA PHE A 50 4.86 4.81 10.18
C PHE A 50 5.64 6.11 10.13
N LEU A 51 5.95 6.71 11.28
CA LEU A 51 6.63 8.01 11.36
C LEU A 51 8.04 7.83 11.92
N ASP A 52 8.99 8.58 11.37
CA ASP A 52 10.32 8.79 11.92
C ASP A 52 10.47 10.29 12.23
N GLU A 53 10.29 10.64 13.51
CA GLU A 53 10.33 12.01 14.01
C GLU A 53 11.75 12.60 13.98
N ASP A 54 12.81 11.76 14.00
CA ASP A 54 14.19 12.25 13.97
C ASP A 54 14.57 12.76 12.57
N SER A 55 14.02 12.14 11.53
CA SER A 55 14.26 12.52 10.13
C SER A 55 13.12 13.31 9.49
N ASN A 56 12.03 13.54 10.23
CA ASN A 56 10.76 14.07 9.74
C ASN A 56 10.28 13.38 8.45
N THR A 57 10.26 12.05 8.47
CA THR A 57 9.75 11.25 7.37
C THR A 57 8.61 10.36 7.82
N GLY A 58 7.76 9.97 6.87
CA GLY A 58 6.64 9.10 7.13
C GLY A 58 6.34 8.17 5.96
N THR A 59 5.76 7.01 6.27
CA THR A 59 5.23 6.08 5.28
C THR A 59 3.79 5.76 5.61
N LEU A 60 2.87 6.05 4.70
CA LEU A 60 1.50 5.56 4.73
C LEU A 60 1.40 4.26 3.96
N VAL A 61 0.87 3.22 4.60
CA VAL A 61 0.56 1.93 3.98
C VAL A 61 -0.94 1.70 3.99
N GLU A 62 -1.51 1.66 2.80
CA GLU A 62 -2.92 1.35 2.57
C GLU A 62 -3.04 -0.02 1.91
N VAL A 63 -3.96 -0.87 2.36
CA VAL A 63 -4.25 -2.17 1.71
C VAL A 63 -5.72 -2.24 1.39
N PHE A 64 -6.02 -2.57 0.15
CA PHE A 64 -7.39 -2.73 -0.35
C PHE A 64 -7.63 -4.16 -0.82
N GLU A 65 -8.87 -4.61 -0.74
CA GLU A 65 -9.30 -5.90 -1.29
C GLU A 65 -9.08 -5.98 -2.80
N LYS A 66 -9.35 -4.89 -3.54
CA LYS A 66 -9.20 -4.80 -4.99
C LYS A 66 -8.85 -3.39 -5.47
N SER A 67 -8.53 -3.25 -6.75
CA SER A 67 -8.12 -2.00 -7.40
C SER A 67 -9.23 -0.99 -7.44
N GLU A 68 -10.46 -1.45 -7.65
CA GLU A 68 -11.63 -0.59 -7.75
C GLU A 68 -11.94 0.09 -6.40
N ASN A 69 -11.66 -0.59 -5.29
CA ASN A 69 -11.81 -0.03 -3.95
C ASN A 69 -10.87 1.16 -3.73
N PHE A 70 -9.59 1.03 -4.11
CA PHE A 70 -8.64 2.13 -4.04
C PHE A 70 -9.03 3.27 -4.99
N GLN A 71 -9.43 2.96 -6.23
CA GLN A 71 -9.90 3.97 -7.18
C GLN A 71 -11.10 4.75 -6.62
N GLY A 72 -12.02 4.06 -5.94
CA GLY A 72 -13.16 4.65 -5.26
C GLY A 72 -12.74 5.63 -4.15
N LEU A 73 -11.79 5.24 -3.30
CA LEU A 73 -11.27 6.15 -2.26
C LEU A 73 -10.51 7.34 -2.87
N ALA A 74 -9.62 7.09 -3.83
CA ALA A 74 -8.87 8.16 -4.50
C ALA A 74 -9.82 9.20 -5.11
N GLY A 75 -10.92 8.77 -5.76
CA GLY A 75 -11.94 9.66 -6.28
C GLY A 75 -12.68 10.48 -5.20
N LYS A 76 -12.90 9.91 -4.00
CA LYS A 76 -13.50 10.60 -2.86
C LYS A 76 -12.55 11.59 -2.18
N VAL A 77 -11.25 11.29 -2.17
CA VAL A 77 -10.22 12.06 -1.46
C VAL A 77 -9.68 13.20 -2.33
N MET A 78 -9.54 12.98 -3.64
CA MET A 78 -8.96 13.98 -4.53
C MET A 78 -9.76 15.28 -4.54
N GLY A 79 -9.06 16.40 -4.34
CA GLY A 79 -9.65 17.74 -4.33
C GLY A 79 -10.39 18.12 -3.04
N THR A 80 -10.43 17.23 -2.04
CA THR A 80 -10.98 17.57 -0.71
C THR A 80 -10.05 18.49 0.07
N PRO A 81 -10.56 19.31 1.02
CA PRO A 81 -9.73 20.14 1.88
C PRO A 81 -8.63 19.37 2.62
N VAL A 82 -8.94 18.15 3.07
CA VAL A 82 -7.97 17.26 3.73
C VAL A 82 -6.82 16.90 2.80
N ASN A 83 -7.11 16.50 1.55
CA ASN A 83 -6.06 16.19 0.57
C ASN A 83 -5.27 17.43 0.14
N LEU A 84 -5.90 18.61 0.07
CA LEU A 84 -5.21 19.86 -0.23
C LEU A 84 -4.24 20.22 0.90
N LYS A 85 -4.69 20.17 2.15
CA LYS A 85 -3.84 20.41 3.32
C LYS A 85 -2.70 19.41 3.41
N PHE A 86 -2.95 18.12 3.19
CA PHE A 86 -1.90 17.10 3.14
C PHE A 86 -0.76 17.48 2.17
N ARG A 87 -1.11 18.00 0.98
CA ARG A 87 -0.13 18.44 -0.03
C ARG A 87 0.58 19.75 0.31
N GLU A 88 0.04 20.53 1.25
CA GLU A 88 0.67 21.76 1.74
C GLU A 88 1.68 21.46 2.85
N ILE A 89 1.40 20.47 3.70
CA ILE A 89 2.20 20.18 4.91
C ILE A 89 3.18 19.01 4.75
N ALA A 90 3.01 18.20 3.70
CA ALA A 90 3.89 17.09 3.40
C ALA A 90 4.36 17.12 1.95
N ASN A 91 5.62 16.76 1.74
CA ASN A 91 6.18 16.49 0.44
C ASN A 91 6.07 15.00 0.14
N ILE A 92 5.44 14.64 -0.97
CA ILE A 92 5.36 13.24 -1.41
C ILE A 92 6.65 12.89 -2.13
N GLU A 93 7.49 12.11 -1.47
CA GLU A 93 8.77 11.65 -2.02
C GLU A 93 8.55 10.53 -3.04
N LYS A 94 7.59 9.65 -2.75
CA LYS A 94 7.35 8.46 -3.57
C LYS A 94 5.98 7.86 -3.32
N MET A 95 5.34 7.43 -4.41
CA MET A 95 4.18 6.56 -4.35
C MET A 95 4.52 5.22 -5.03
N THR A 96 4.26 4.11 -4.34
CA THR A 96 4.40 2.76 -4.89
C THR A 96 3.06 2.03 -4.80
N VAL A 97 2.61 1.47 -5.92
CA VAL A 97 1.39 0.66 -5.98
C VAL A 97 1.78 -0.79 -6.27
N LEU A 98 1.47 -1.69 -5.33
CA LEU A 98 1.75 -3.12 -5.42
C LEU A 98 0.45 -3.86 -5.68
N GLY A 99 0.36 -4.57 -6.80
CA GLY A 99 -0.85 -5.30 -7.18
C GLY A 99 -1.05 -5.34 -8.68
N ASP A 100 -2.18 -5.90 -9.10
CA ASP A 100 -2.63 -5.76 -10.49
C ASP A 100 -3.57 -4.56 -10.54
N VAL A 101 -3.19 -3.55 -11.31
CA VAL A 101 -3.91 -2.27 -11.42
C VAL A 101 -4.09 -1.93 -12.88
N SER A 102 -5.22 -1.30 -13.21
CA SER A 102 -5.51 -0.85 -14.57
C SER A 102 -4.61 0.32 -14.98
N ASP A 103 -4.39 0.45 -16.29
CA ASP A 103 -3.65 1.59 -16.84
C ASP A 103 -4.41 2.91 -16.56
N GLU A 104 -5.74 2.90 -16.57
CA GLU A 104 -6.60 4.04 -16.22
C GLU A 104 -6.32 4.56 -14.80
N LEU A 105 -6.21 3.66 -13.82
CA LEU A 105 -5.88 4.05 -12.45
C LEU A 105 -4.48 4.69 -12.38
N MET A 106 -3.52 4.15 -13.13
CA MET A 106 -2.17 4.72 -13.19
C MET A 106 -2.13 6.10 -13.85
N GLU A 107 -2.93 6.34 -14.88
CA GLU A 107 -3.10 7.65 -15.52
C GLU A 107 -3.69 8.68 -14.55
N ASN A 108 -4.71 8.29 -13.78
CA ASN A 108 -5.32 9.15 -12.77
C ASN A 108 -4.34 9.55 -11.65
N LEU A 109 -3.39 8.67 -11.34
CA LEU A 109 -2.36 8.88 -10.33
C LEU A 109 -1.11 9.57 -10.88
N ALA A 110 -1.01 9.83 -12.19
CA ALA A 110 0.18 10.40 -12.82
C ALA A 110 0.77 11.64 -12.13
N PRO A 111 -0.02 12.58 -11.54
CA PRO A 111 0.52 13.71 -10.79
C PRO A 111 1.39 13.32 -9.59
N MET A 112 1.22 12.11 -9.05
CA MET A 112 1.96 11.56 -7.92
C MET A 112 3.18 10.73 -8.37
N ASN A 113 3.44 10.66 -9.68
CA ASN A 113 4.51 9.87 -10.31
C ASN A 113 4.64 8.43 -9.73
N PRO A 114 3.55 7.64 -9.72
CA PRO A 114 3.50 6.36 -9.03
C PRO A 114 4.35 5.29 -9.71
N ILE A 115 5.00 4.46 -8.89
CA ILE A 115 5.69 3.26 -9.34
C ILE A 115 4.75 2.06 -9.18
N SER A 116 4.27 1.51 -10.29
CA SER A 116 3.50 0.26 -10.26
C SER A 116 4.42 -0.96 -10.27
N LYS A 117 4.18 -1.90 -9.36
CA LYS A 117 4.84 -3.20 -9.34
C LYS A 117 3.80 -4.31 -9.28
N ARG A 118 3.74 -5.08 -10.35
CA ARG A 118 2.93 -6.29 -10.39
C ARG A 118 3.58 -7.40 -9.60
N LYS A 119 2.75 -8.17 -8.92
CA LYS A 119 3.19 -9.38 -8.26
C LYS A 119 3.68 -10.39 -9.30
N LYS A 120 4.88 -10.92 -9.10
CA LYS A 120 5.36 -12.05 -9.88
C LYS A 120 4.71 -13.34 -9.37
N ALA A 121 3.89 -13.98 -10.20
CA ALA A 121 3.31 -15.27 -9.89
C ALA A 121 4.42 -16.31 -9.56
N ASP A 122 4.07 -17.28 -8.73
CA ASP A 122 4.81 -18.53 -8.48
C ASP A 122 6.12 -18.46 -7.67
N LEU A 123 6.60 -17.30 -7.24
CA LEU A 123 7.80 -17.22 -6.36
C LEU A 123 7.64 -18.05 -5.07
N ALA A 124 6.53 -17.87 -4.34
CA ALA A 124 6.28 -18.60 -3.10
C ALA A 124 5.76 -20.04 -3.30
N LYS A 125 5.07 -20.30 -4.43
CA LYS A 125 4.58 -21.66 -4.77
C LYS A 125 5.74 -22.59 -5.13
N ASN A 126 6.76 -22.07 -5.80
CA ASN A 126 7.95 -22.83 -6.19
C ASN A 126 8.73 -23.35 -4.99
N ILE A 127 8.77 -22.61 -3.87
CA ILE A 127 9.44 -23.07 -2.63
C ILE A 127 8.80 -24.37 -2.10
N VAL A 128 7.47 -24.48 -2.12
CA VAL A 128 6.78 -25.70 -1.69
C VAL A 128 7.08 -26.88 -2.62
N SER A 129 7.17 -26.62 -3.93
CA SER A 129 7.56 -27.64 -4.92
C SER A 129 9.01 -28.10 -4.75
N ILE A 130 9.94 -27.17 -4.53
CA ILE A 130 11.36 -27.44 -4.29
C ILE A 130 11.54 -28.29 -3.03
N ARG A 131 10.94 -27.90 -1.90
CA ARG A 131 11.03 -28.64 -0.63
C ARG A 131 10.47 -30.07 -0.73
N LYS A 132 9.41 -30.26 -1.52
CA LYS A 132 8.85 -31.60 -1.81
C LYS A 132 9.79 -32.46 -2.65
N LYS A 133 10.43 -31.88 -3.67
CA LYS A 133 11.44 -32.58 -4.49
C LYS A 133 12.66 -32.99 -3.66
N GLU A 134 13.19 -32.13 -2.80
CA GLU A 134 14.33 -32.46 -1.94
C GLU A 134 14.00 -33.57 -0.94
N SER A 135 12.82 -33.53 -0.33
CA SER A 135 12.36 -34.60 0.59
C SER A 135 12.16 -35.93 -0.13
N SER A 136 11.63 -35.91 -1.36
CA SER A 136 11.50 -37.11 -2.20
C SER A 136 12.86 -37.67 -2.61
N PHE A 137 13.82 -36.81 -2.92
CA PHE A 137 15.17 -37.20 -3.32
C PHE A 137 15.92 -37.84 -2.15
N LEU A 138 15.90 -37.23 -0.96
CA LEU A 138 16.53 -37.79 0.24
C LEU A 138 15.93 -39.16 0.63
N ASN A 139 14.61 -39.33 0.51
CA ASN A 139 13.95 -40.61 0.80
C ASN A 139 14.29 -41.72 -0.20
N SER A 140 14.78 -41.40 -1.40
CA SER A 140 15.22 -42.40 -2.38
C SER A 140 16.61 -42.98 -2.09
N PHE A 141 17.41 -42.35 -1.22
CA PHE A 141 18.74 -42.86 -0.80
C PHE A 141 18.71 -43.65 0.51
N LEU A 142 17.59 -43.64 1.22
CA LEU A 142 17.39 -44.36 2.49
C LEU A 142 16.60 -45.67 2.33
N ARG A 143 16.43 -46.15 1.09
CA ARG A 143 15.82 -47.46 0.76
C ARG A 143 16.83 -48.37 0.09
#